data_AF-A0A645I2D4-F1
#
_entry.id   AF-A0A645I2D4-F1
#
_cell.length_a   1.000
_cell.length_b   1.000
_cell.length_c   1.000
_cell.angle_alpha   90.00
_cell.angle_beta   90.00
_cell.angle_gamma   90.00
#
_symmetry.space_group_name_H-M   'P 1'
#
loop_
_entity.id
_entity.type
_entity.pdbx_description
1 polymer ?
#
loop_
_entity_poly.entity_id
_entity_poly.type
_entity_poly.pdbx_seq_one_letter_code
_entity_poly.pdbx_strand_id
1 'polypeptide(L)'
;MRVDREGVLLRDYHIAKSEKSAYVTNRYYLSDAVFLAGLEGDEALLQEIGAALQFPMFPLFLGRRSCPPEGKLLLGIRRGKPLLQALKEEPWLASPWVQEKEARRRAQAKNAPPISLRIAMDADGSQTDAYFTRDVPLSFDQTHRRFGFRRVSDLDAPLPASAPKTTGGAVLEPPTDHDPIWELEG
;
A
#
# COMPACT_ATOMS: atom_id res chain seq x y z
N MET A 1 1.68 -3.47 8.30
CA MET A 1 1.04 -3.43 6.97
C MET A 1 0.24 -4.69 6.77
N ARG A 2 -1.03 -4.60 6.35
CA ARG A 2 -1.85 -5.73 5.93
C ARG A 2 -1.90 -5.78 4.40
N VAL A 3 -1.83 -6.98 3.83
CA VAL A 3 -1.92 -7.22 2.38
C VAL A 3 -3.34 -7.62 2.05
N ASP A 4 -4.11 -6.69 1.48
CA ASP A 4 -5.52 -6.89 1.13
C ASP A 4 -5.65 -7.56 -0.26
N ARG A 5 -4.65 -7.36 -1.12
CA ARG A 5 -4.46 -8.10 -2.38
C ARG A 5 -2.96 -8.15 -2.73
N GLU A 6 -2.42 -9.35 -2.91
CA GLU A 6 -1.00 -9.57 -3.24
C GLU A 6 -0.59 -8.98 -4.60
N GLY A 7 -1.52 -8.83 -5.54
CA GLY A 7 -1.25 -8.33 -6.88
C GLY A 7 -0.50 -9.33 -7.78
N VAL A 8 0.08 -8.82 -8.88
CA VAL A 8 0.80 -9.61 -9.88
C VAL A 8 2.10 -8.91 -10.24
N LEU A 9 3.20 -9.68 -10.30
CA LEU A 9 4.50 -9.16 -10.70
C LEU A 9 4.50 -8.82 -12.19
N LEU A 10 4.75 -7.56 -12.52
CA LEU A 10 4.93 -7.04 -13.87
C LEU A 10 6.41 -6.77 -14.13
N ARG A 11 6.91 -7.20 -15.29
CA ARG A 11 8.26 -6.86 -15.77
C ARG A 11 8.14 -5.83 -16.89
N ASP A 12 8.73 -4.67 -16.66
CA ASP A 12 8.86 -3.58 -17.60
C ASP A 12 10.26 -3.61 -18.23
N TYR A 13 10.29 -3.69 -19.56
CA TYR A 13 11.51 -3.63 -20.35
C TYR A 13 11.77 -2.17 -20.73
N HIS A 14 12.68 -1.52 -20.02
CA HIS A 14 12.86 -0.07 -20.10
C HIS A 14 14.21 0.29 -20.71
N ILE A 15 14.21 0.96 -21.86
CA ILE A 15 15.41 1.45 -22.52
C ILE A 15 15.66 2.90 -22.09
N ALA A 16 16.83 3.16 -21.52
CA ALA A 16 17.32 4.51 -21.30
C ALA A 16 18.31 4.88 -22.42
N LYS A 17 18.11 6.04 -23.04
CA LYS A 17 18.97 6.54 -24.12
C LYS A 17 19.58 7.88 -23.73
N SER A 18 20.87 8.02 -24.00
CA SER A 18 21.61 9.28 -24.04
C SER A 18 22.01 9.57 -25.49
N GLU A 19 22.61 10.74 -25.75
CA GLU A 19 23.12 11.07 -27.10
C GLU A 19 24.12 10.03 -27.63
N LYS A 20 24.90 9.39 -26.75
CA LYS A 20 26.03 8.52 -27.12
C LYS A 20 25.81 7.03 -26.83
N SER A 21 24.75 6.66 -26.11
CA SER A 21 24.53 5.27 -25.71
C SER A 21 23.06 4.99 -25.43
N ALA A 22 22.68 3.72 -25.55
CA ALA A 22 21.43 3.21 -25.02
C ALA A 22 21.73 1.98 -24.16
N TYR A 23 21.04 1.87 -23.03
CA TYR A 23 21.13 0.70 -22.16
C TYR A 23 19.75 0.26 -21.70
N VAL A 24 19.63 -1.04 -21.48
CA VAL A 24 18.39 -1.68 -21.08
C VAL A 24 18.38 -1.84 -19.57
N THR A 25 17.25 -1.52 -18.96
CA THR A 25 16.96 -1.81 -17.56
C THR A 25 15.70 -2.64 -17.46
N ASN A 26 15.72 -3.69 -16.63
CA ASN A 26 14.53 -4.47 -16.31
C ASN A 26 13.98 -3.97 -14.98
N ARG A 27 12.75 -3.45 -14.99
CA ARG A 27 12.10 -2.91 -13.80
C ARG A 27 10.92 -3.78 -13.45
N TYR A 28 10.87 -4.21 -12.20
CA TYR A 28 9.78 -5.04 -11.70
C TYR A 28 8.82 -4.18 -10.88
N TYR A 29 7.54 -4.34 -11.13
CA TYR A 29 6.43 -3.65 -10.48
C TYR A 29 5.44 -4.66 -9.96
N LEU A 30 4.66 -4.27 -8.96
CA LEU A 30 3.51 -5.03 -8.51
C LEU A 30 2.26 -4.33 -9.02
N SER A 31 1.52 -5.00 -9.91
CA SER A 31 0.23 -4.52 -10.44
C SER A 31 -0.90 -5.05 -9.59
N ASP A 32 -2.02 -4.31 -9.54
CA ASP A 32 -3.26 -4.81 -8.94
C ASP A 32 -3.15 -5.18 -7.44
N ALA A 33 -2.12 -4.71 -6.74
CA ALA A 33 -1.94 -4.93 -5.32
C ALA A 33 -2.64 -3.88 -4.48
N VAL A 34 -3.13 -4.29 -3.31
CA VAL A 34 -3.78 -3.40 -2.34
C VAL A 34 -3.15 -3.66 -0.98
N PHE A 35 -2.66 -2.58 -0.36
CA PHE A 35 -2.03 -2.62 0.95
C PHE A 35 -2.71 -1.65 1.90
N LEU A 36 -2.91 -2.09 3.14
CA LEU A 36 -3.27 -1.23 4.25
C LEU A 36 -2.03 -1.00 5.12
N ALA A 37 -1.48 0.20 5.05
CA ALA A 37 -0.42 0.65 5.95
C ALA A 37 -1.04 1.31 7.19
N GLY A 38 -0.47 1.02 8.37
CA GLY A 38 -0.85 1.65 9.62
C GLY A 38 0.39 2.06 10.39
N LEU A 39 0.29 3.19 11.08
CA LEU A 39 1.33 3.76 11.94
C LEU A 39 0.76 3.89 13.36
N GLU A 40 1.57 3.59 14.36
CA GLU A 40 1.24 3.76 15.77
C GLU A 40 2.29 4.64 16.44
N GLY A 41 1.84 5.56 17.29
CA GLY A 41 2.69 6.55 17.92
C GLY A 41 1.87 7.66 18.58
N ASP A 42 2.57 8.75 18.92
CA ASP A 42 1.95 9.95 19.51
C ASP A 42 0.88 10.53 18.57
N GLU A 43 -0.25 10.93 19.14
CA GLU A 43 -1.39 11.40 18.36
C GLU A 43 -1.07 12.70 17.59
N ALA A 44 -0.32 13.63 18.17
CA ALA A 44 0.06 14.87 17.52
C ALA A 44 0.94 14.59 16.30
N LEU A 45 1.89 13.65 16.42
CA LEU A 45 2.72 13.22 15.29
C LEU A 45 1.89 12.55 14.19
N LEU A 46 0.94 11.68 14.55
CA LEU A 46 0.04 11.04 13.58
C LEU A 46 -0.85 12.07 12.86
N GLN A 47 -1.30 13.12 13.55
CA GLN A 47 -2.04 14.23 12.96
C GLN A 47 -1.18 15.04 11.98
N GLU A 48 0.06 15.34 12.35
CA GLU A 48 1.02 16.04 11.47
C GLU A 48 1.28 15.25 10.19
N ILE A 49 1.56 13.95 10.30
CA ILE A 49 1.71 13.05 9.14
C ILE A 49 0.44 13.04 8.30
N GLY A 50 -0.73 12.95 8.94
CA GLY A 50 -2.03 12.99 8.26
C GLY A 50 -2.27 14.29 7.49
N ALA A 51 -1.83 15.43 8.01
CA ALA A 51 -1.89 16.72 7.33
C ALA A 51 -0.92 16.77 6.14
N ALA A 52 0.32 16.29 6.32
CA ALA A 52 1.33 16.25 5.26
C ALA A 52 0.94 15.33 4.08
N LEU A 53 0.18 14.27 4.34
CA LEU A 53 -0.36 13.40 3.28
C LEU A 53 -1.54 14.04 2.53
N GLN A 54 -2.32 14.89 3.17
CA GLN A 54 -3.44 15.61 2.54
C GLN A 54 -2.97 16.84 1.76
N PHE A 55 -1.97 17.53 2.26
CA PHE A 55 -1.40 18.73 1.66
C PHE A 55 0.10 18.54 1.40
N PRO A 56 0.46 17.62 0.48
CA PRO A 56 1.85 17.26 0.27
C PRO A 56 2.59 18.38 -0.48
N MET A 57 3.79 18.70 -0.02
CA MET A 57 4.66 19.68 -0.71
C MET A 57 5.20 19.12 -2.04
N PHE A 58 5.41 17.81 -2.10
CA PHE A 58 5.86 17.11 -3.31
C PHE A 58 4.81 16.11 -3.80
N PRO A 59 4.70 15.85 -5.11
CA PRO A 59 3.83 14.81 -5.63
C PRO A 59 4.08 13.44 -4.97
N LEU A 60 3.01 12.79 -4.52
CA LEU A 60 3.07 11.48 -3.88
C LEU A 60 3.15 10.36 -4.92
N PHE A 61 3.92 9.31 -4.62
CA PHE A 61 4.07 8.14 -5.48
C PHE A 61 4.39 6.88 -4.66
N LEU A 62 3.97 5.73 -5.17
CA LEU A 62 4.17 4.42 -4.53
C LEU A 62 5.45 3.76 -5.06
N GLY A 63 6.57 4.09 -4.42
CA GLY A 63 7.90 3.57 -4.75
C GLY A 63 8.58 4.29 -5.91
N ARG A 64 7.98 4.29 -7.11
CA ARG A 64 8.50 5.01 -8.30
C ARG A 64 7.52 6.09 -8.75
N ARG A 65 8.04 7.21 -9.28
CA ARG A 65 7.23 8.33 -9.79
C ARG A 65 6.20 7.95 -10.86
N SER A 66 6.43 6.84 -11.59
CA SER A 66 5.50 6.29 -12.58
C SER A 66 4.30 5.57 -11.97
N CYS A 67 4.24 5.43 -10.64
CA CYS A 67 3.18 4.75 -9.91
C CYS A 67 2.50 5.77 -8.98
N PRO A 68 1.69 6.70 -9.53
CA PRO A 68 0.91 7.61 -8.69
C PRO A 68 -0.07 6.80 -7.83
N PRO A 69 -0.39 7.26 -6.61
CA PRO A 69 -1.38 6.62 -5.77
C PRO A 69 -2.77 6.69 -6.43
N GLU A 70 -3.56 5.64 -6.26
CA GLU A 70 -4.97 5.61 -6.70
C GLU A 70 -5.88 5.87 -5.50
N GLY A 71 -6.79 6.85 -5.63
CA GLY A 71 -7.80 7.16 -4.62
C GLY A 71 -7.24 7.75 -3.32
N LYS A 72 -8.02 7.62 -2.24
CA LYS A 72 -7.73 8.24 -0.94
C LYS A 72 -6.63 7.49 -0.19
N LEU A 73 -5.46 8.14 -0.01
CA LEU A 73 -4.34 7.57 0.76
C LEU A 73 -4.58 7.54 2.28
N LEU A 74 -5.28 8.53 2.83
CA LEU A 74 -5.49 8.65 4.27
C LEU A 74 -6.88 8.15 4.70
N LEU A 75 -6.92 7.02 5.41
CA LEU A 75 -8.16 6.46 5.97
C LEU A 75 -8.54 7.04 7.35
N GLY A 76 -7.66 7.86 7.93
CA GLY A 76 -7.83 8.52 9.22
C GLY A 76 -7.21 7.78 10.40
N ILE A 77 -7.35 8.37 11.60
CA ILE A 77 -6.71 7.89 12.83
C ILE A 77 -7.72 7.06 13.63
N ARG A 78 -7.29 5.87 14.10
CA ARG A 78 -8.08 4.99 14.98
C ARG A 78 -7.59 5.20 16.42
N ARG A 79 -8.36 5.93 17.24
CA ARG A 79 -7.98 6.29 18.62
C ARG A 79 -8.22 5.12 19.59
N GLY A 80 -7.35 5.00 20.60
CA GLY A 80 -7.52 4.05 21.70
C GLY A 80 -7.43 2.58 21.30
N LYS A 81 -6.78 2.27 20.16
CA LYS A 81 -6.60 0.91 19.66
C LYS A 81 -5.13 0.65 19.31
N PRO A 82 -4.55 -0.50 19.72
CA PRO A 82 -3.25 -0.94 19.24
C PRO A 82 -3.23 -1.15 17.72
N LEU A 83 -2.07 -0.97 17.07
CA LEU A 83 -1.94 -1.07 15.62
C LEU A 83 -2.46 -2.39 15.06
N LEU A 84 -2.08 -3.51 15.68
CA LEU A 84 -2.48 -4.83 15.22
C LEU A 84 -4.00 -5.01 15.23
N GLN A 85 -4.66 -4.49 16.27
CA GLN A 85 -6.12 -4.55 16.37
C GLN A 85 -6.76 -3.65 15.30
N ALA A 86 -6.27 -2.42 15.14
CA ALA A 86 -6.76 -1.51 14.11
C ALA A 86 -6.64 -2.10 12.70
N LEU A 87 -5.49 -2.73 12.37
CA LEU A 87 -5.27 -3.40 11.09
C LEU A 87 -6.18 -4.63 10.90
N LYS A 88 -6.52 -5.37 11.96
CA LYS A 88 -7.42 -6.53 11.87
C LYS A 88 -8.88 -6.14 11.66
N GLU A 89 -9.32 -5.04 12.27
CA GLU A 89 -10.71 -4.59 12.24
C GLU A 89 -11.06 -3.72 11.02
N GLU A 90 -10.07 -3.08 10.39
CA GLU A 90 -10.32 -2.24 9.22
C GLU A 90 -10.95 -3.07 8.09
N PRO A 91 -12.00 -2.59 7.38
CA PRO A 91 -12.66 -3.35 6.33
C PRO A 91 -11.71 -3.85 5.24
N TRP A 92 -12.08 -4.92 4.55
CA TRP A 92 -11.28 -5.44 3.44
C TRP A 92 -11.35 -4.48 2.25
N LEU A 93 -10.18 -3.99 1.81
CA LEU A 93 -10.02 -2.92 0.82
C LEU A 93 -9.83 -3.44 -0.61
N ALA A 94 -9.86 -4.76 -0.84
CA ALA A 94 -9.90 -5.28 -2.20
C ALA A 94 -11.15 -4.76 -2.94
N SER A 95 -11.06 -4.54 -4.26
CA SER A 95 -12.18 -3.99 -5.01
C SER A 95 -13.42 -4.91 -4.96
N PRO A 96 -14.65 -4.38 -5.05
CA PRO A 96 -15.87 -5.20 -4.97
C PRO A 96 -15.88 -6.38 -5.95
N TRP A 97 -15.35 -6.20 -7.16
CA TRP A 97 -15.21 -7.27 -8.15
C TRP A 97 -14.27 -8.39 -7.68
N VAL A 98 -13.14 -8.05 -7.03
CA VAL A 98 -12.24 -9.04 -6.45
C VAL A 98 -12.92 -9.79 -5.31
N GLN A 99 -13.60 -9.07 -4.41
CA GLN A 99 -14.32 -9.69 -3.30
C GLN A 99 -15.38 -10.68 -3.79
N GLU A 100 -16.19 -10.30 -4.78
CA GLU A 100 -17.21 -11.15 -5.39
C GLU A 100 -16.59 -12.37 -6.10
N LYS A 101 -15.50 -12.17 -6.85
CA LYS A 101 -14.78 -13.26 -7.51
C LYS A 101 -14.27 -14.30 -6.51
N GLU A 102 -13.72 -13.85 -5.39
CA GLU A 102 -13.26 -14.71 -4.30
C GLU A 102 -14.44 -15.44 -3.63
N ALA A 103 -15.54 -14.75 -3.35
CA ALA A 103 -16.75 -15.35 -2.81
C ALA A 103 -17.31 -16.46 -3.72
N ARG A 104 -17.42 -16.19 -5.04
CA ARG A 104 -17.88 -17.16 -6.03
C ARG A 104 -16.95 -18.37 -6.13
N ARG A 105 -15.63 -18.16 -6.14
CA ARG A 105 -14.63 -19.23 -6.17
C ARG A 105 -14.78 -20.15 -4.96
N ARG A 106 -15.02 -19.59 -3.78
CA ARG A 106 -15.23 -20.35 -2.55
C ARG A 106 -16.54 -21.12 -2.54
N ALA A 107 -17.63 -20.51 -3.00
CA ALA A 107 -18.94 -21.17 -3.06
C ALA A 107 -18.92 -22.45 -3.92
N GLN A 108 -18.04 -22.49 -4.93
CA GLN A 108 -17.85 -23.66 -5.80
C GLN A 108 -16.95 -24.74 -5.19
N ALA A 109 -16.14 -24.40 -4.20
CA ALA A 109 -15.18 -25.31 -3.58
C ALA A 109 -15.81 -26.01 -2.37
N LYS A 110 -15.90 -27.35 -2.43
CA LYS A 110 -16.55 -28.18 -1.40
C LYS A 110 -15.97 -28.04 0.02
N ASN A 111 -14.74 -27.52 0.18
CA ASN A 111 -14.06 -27.29 1.47
C ASN A 111 -13.04 -26.13 1.37
N ALA A 112 -13.46 -24.93 0.93
CA ALA A 112 -12.51 -23.81 0.88
C ALA A 112 -12.12 -23.31 2.30
N PRO A 113 -10.81 -23.26 2.64
CA PRO A 113 -10.36 -22.68 3.91
C PRO A 113 -10.74 -21.19 4.00
N PRO A 114 -10.94 -20.60 5.20
CA PRO A 114 -11.17 -19.16 5.37
C PRO A 114 -10.07 -18.33 4.68
N ILE A 115 -10.43 -17.17 4.13
CA ILE A 115 -9.44 -16.25 3.55
C ILE A 115 -8.73 -15.62 4.73
N SER A 116 -7.41 -15.74 4.75
CA SER A 116 -6.53 -14.98 5.63
C SER A 116 -5.85 -13.86 4.84
N LEU A 117 -5.65 -12.74 5.50
CA LEU A 117 -4.85 -11.61 5.05
C LEU A 117 -3.54 -11.62 5.82
N ARG A 118 -2.42 -11.56 5.11
CA ARG A 118 -1.09 -11.45 5.71
C ARG A 118 -0.91 -10.06 6.31
N ILE A 119 -0.41 -9.99 7.53
CA ILE A 119 0.00 -8.76 8.21
C ILE A 119 1.49 -8.86 8.52
N ALA A 120 2.28 -7.95 7.95
CA ALA A 120 3.68 -7.75 8.28
C ALA A 120 3.80 -6.63 9.32
N MET A 121 4.52 -6.86 10.43
CA MET A 121 4.77 -5.86 11.47
C MET A 121 6.25 -5.79 11.83
N ASP A 122 6.66 -4.66 12.42
CA ASP A 122 7.94 -4.58 13.12
C ASP A 122 7.94 -5.62 14.25
N ALA A 123 8.99 -6.43 14.29
CA ALA A 123 9.20 -7.42 15.33
C ALA A 123 10.15 -6.86 16.39
N ASP A 124 9.80 -7.09 17.64
CA ASP A 124 10.65 -6.82 18.79
C ASP A 124 11.65 -7.98 19.05
N GLY A 125 12.31 -7.94 20.20
CA GLY A 125 13.28 -8.93 20.64
C GLY A 125 12.74 -10.36 20.73
N SER A 126 11.44 -10.51 21.04
CA SER A 126 10.81 -11.72 21.56
C SER A 126 10.26 -12.67 20.51
N GLN A 127 9.94 -12.21 19.29
CA GLN A 127 9.41 -13.08 18.25
C GLN A 127 10.51 -13.98 17.67
N THR A 128 10.28 -15.29 17.66
CA THR A 128 11.24 -16.29 17.16
C THR A 128 11.22 -16.48 15.64
N ASP A 129 10.12 -16.09 14.99
CA ASP A 129 9.86 -16.23 13.55
C ASP A 129 10.16 -14.96 12.74
N ALA A 130 10.77 -13.95 13.37
CA ALA A 130 11.12 -12.71 12.71
C ALA A 130 12.31 -12.87 11.74
N TYR A 131 12.30 -12.12 10.65
CA TYR A 131 13.38 -12.03 9.68
C TYR A 131 13.90 -10.60 9.54
N PHE A 132 15.12 -10.45 9.04
CA PHE A 132 15.73 -9.14 8.84
C PHE A 132 15.42 -8.57 7.46
N THR A 133 14.98 -7.31 7.43
CA THR A 133 14.78 -6.54 6.20
C THR A 133 15.67 -5.30 6.22
N ARG A 134 16.32 -4.98 5.10
CA ARG A 134 17.22 -3.83 4.96
C ARG A 134 16.53 -2.63 4.31
N ASP A 135 15.60 -2.01 5.02
CA ASP A 135 14.76 -0.90 4.52
C ASP A 135 14.70 0.31 5.45
N VAL A 136 15.42 0.33 6.58
CA VAL A 136 15.49 1.50 7.46
C VAL A 136 16.32 2.58 6.76
N PRO A 137 15.77 3.75 6.40
CA PRO A 137 16.54 4.77 5.69
C PRO A 137 17.57 5.40 6.63
N LEU A 138 18.86 5.22 6.35
CA LEU A 138 19.97 5.85 7.08
C LEU A 138 20.48 7.11 6.36
N SER A 139 20.31 7.18 5.05
CA SER A 139 20.67 8.34 4.23
C SER A 139 19.78 8.41 2.99
N PHE A 140 19.24 9.61 2.73
CA PHE A 140 18.50 9.94 1.52
C PHE A 140 19.37 10.62 0.44
N ASP A 141 20.67 10.81 0.68
CA ASP A 141 21.60 11.40 -0.29
C ASP A 141 21.57 10.60 -1.60
N GLN A 142 21.31 11.30 -2.71
CA GLN A 142 21.20 10.67 -4.02
C GLN A 142 22.50 10.00 -4.49
N THR A 143 23.65 10.49 -4.04
CA THR A 143 24.96 9.94 -4.38
C THR A 143 25.33 8.74 -3.50
N HIS A 144 24.81 8.69 -2.27
CA HIS A 144 25.15 7.68 -1.29
C HIS A 144 23.96 7.29 -0.40
N ARG A 145 22.93 6.71 -1.03
CA ARG A 145 21.76 6.16 -0.33
C ARG A 145 22.18 4.99 0.54
N ARG A 146 21.76 4.99 1.81
CA ARG A 146 22.09 3.93 2.77
C ARG A 146 20.85 3.43 3.50
N PHE A 147 20.82 2.12 3.73
CA PHE A 147 19.73 1.45 4.44
C PHE A 147 20.29 0.55 5.54
N GLY A 148 19.65 0.58 6.70
CA GLY A 148 19.89 -0.28 7.86
C GLY A 148 18.88 -1.42 7.92
N PHE A 149 19.06 -2.30 8.89
CA PHE A 149 18.21 -3.46 9.09
C PHE A 149 17.16 -3.20 10.18
N ARG A 150 15.96 -3.74 9.98
CA ARG A 150 14.94 -3.95 11.02
C ARG A 150 14.47 -5.39 11.02
N ARG A 151 13.87 -5.83 12.12
CA ARG A 151 13.23 -7.14 12.22
C ARG A 151 11.76 -7.01 11.85
N VAL A 152 11.26 -7.97 11.10
CA VAL A 152 9.87 -8.04 10.63
C VAL A 152 9.32 -9.42 10.95
N SER A 153 8.08 -9.49 11.42
CA SER A 153 7.33 -10.74 11.57
C SER A 153 6.05 -10.68 10.76
N ASP A 154 5.70 -11.80 10.15
CA ASP A 154 4.44 -11.97 9.43
C ASP A 154 3.45 -12.77 10.30
N LEU A 155 2.17 -12.41 10.22
CA LEU A 155 1.09 -13.14 10.85
C LEU A 155 -0.14 -13.14 9.94
N ASP A 156 -0.97 -14.16 10.06
CA ASP A 156 -2.23 -14.25 9.33
C ASP A 156 -3.39 -13.73 10.18
N ALA A 157 -4.27 -12.95 9.56
CA ALA A 157 -5.53 -12.50 10.15
C ALA A 157 -6.70 -12.98 9.29
N PRO A 158 -7.82 -13.45 9.89
CA PRO A 158 -9.02 -13.72 9.12
C PRO A 158 -9.55 -12.44 8.47
N LEU A 159 -10.35 -12.57 7.41
CA LEU A 159 -11.06 -11.42 6.84
C LEU A 159 -11.83 -10.64 7.93
N PRO A 160 -11.75 -9.30 7.94
CA PRO A 160 -12.55 -8.48 8.83
C PRO A 160 -14.04 -8.72 8.54
N ALA A 161 -14.88 -8.60 9.57
CA ALA A 161 -16.32 -8.55 9.37
C ALA A 161 -16.62 -7.39 8.42
N SER A 162 -17.37 -7.67 7.34
CA SER A 162 -17.75 -6.63 6.38
C SER A 162 -18.42 -5.48 7.12
N ALA A 163 -17.89 -4.25 6.98
CA ALA A 163 -18.61 -3.09 7.43
C ALA A 163 -19.99 -3.07 6.74
N PRO A 164 -21.06 -2.61 7.40
CA PRO A 164 -22.32 -2.37 6.72
C PRO A 164 -22.01 -1.54 5.49
N LYS A 165 -22.54 -1.95 4.32
CA LYS A 165 -22.45 -1.17 3.09
C LYS A 165 -22.82 0.25 3.47
N THR A 166 -21.85 1.15 3.57
CA THR A 166 -22.18 2.56 3.71
C THR A 166 -22.96 2.87 2.46
N THR A 167 -24.24 3.12 2.61
CA THR A 167 -25.09 3.86 1.66
C THR A 167 -24.61 5.30 1.51
N GLY A 168 -23.31 5.56 1.66
CA GLY A 168 -22.65 6.63 0.96
C GLY A 168 -22.47 6.09 -0.44
N GLY A 169 -23.30 6.56 -1.37
CA GLY A 169 -23.02 6.35 -2.79
C GLY A 169 -21.54 6.61 -3.05
N ALA A 170 -21.00 5.96 -4.08
CA ALA A 170 -19.81 6.51 -4.71
C ALA A 170 -20.07 8.02 -4.83
N VAL A 171 -19.39 8.82 -4.01
CA VAL A 171 -19.15 10.18 -4.41
C VAL A 171 -18.26 9.93 -5.62
N LEU A 172 -18.91 9.86 -6.78
CA LEU A 172 -18.28 10.24 -8.02
C LEU A 172 -17.67 11.57 -7.67
N GLU A 173 -16.38 11.57 -7.32
CA GLU A 173 -15.65 12.82 -7.28
C GLU A 173 -15.96 13.47 -8.62
N PRO A 174 -16.42 14.74 -8.63
CA PRO A 174 -16.63 15.42 -9.89
C PRO A 174 -15.35 15.22 -10.70
N PRO A 175 -15.44 14.82 -11.99
CA PRO A 175 -14.27 14.56 -12.79
C PRO A 175 -13.32 15.75 -12.63
N THR A 176 -12.12 15.49 -12.13
CA THR A 176 -11.11 16.53 -12.05
C THR A 176 -10.86 16.97 -13.48
N ASP A 177 -11.20 18.23 -13.80
CA ASP A 177 -10.88 18.92 -15.06
C ASP A 177 -9.36 19.18 -15.18
N HIS A 178 -8.56 18.22 -14.73
CA HIS A 178 -7.12 18.26 -14.91
C HIS A 178 -6.81 17.62 -16.25
N ASP A 179 -6.69 18.44 -17.28
CA ASP A 179 -6.11 18.03 -18.56
C ASP A 179 -4.57 17.97 -18.41
N PRO A 180 -3.95 16.78 -18.38
CA PRO A 180 -2.50 16.66 -18.26
C PRO A 180 -1.74 17.10 -19.52
N ILE A 181 -2.42 17.45 -20.62
CA ILE A 181 -1.82 17.87 -21.90
C ILE A 181 -1.68 19.39 -22.00
N TRP A 182 -2.40 20.16 -21.17
CA TRP A 182 -2.36 21.63 -21.14
C TRP A 182 -0.93 22.22 -21.03
N GLU A 183 -0.02 21.58 -20.29
CA GLU A 183 1.35 22.08 -20.13
C GLU A 183 2.24 21.92 -21.37
N LEU A 184 1.79 21.19 -22.40
CA LEU A 184 2.56 20.91 -23.62
C LEU A 184 2.20 21.80 -24.82
N GLU A 185 1.19 22.66 -24.68
CA GLU A 185 0.70 23.54 -25.76
C GLU A 185 1.35 24.94 -25.78
N GLY A 186 2.46 25.13 -25.03
CA GLY A 186 3.23 26.39 -24.95
C GLY A 186 4.54 26.37 -25.73
#